data_AF-A0A3B8V976-F1
#
_entry.id   AF-A0A3B8V976-F1
#
_cell.length_a   1.000
_cell.length_b   1.000
_cell.length_c   1.000
_cell.angle_alpha   90.00
_cell.angle_beta   90.00
_cell.angle_gamma   90.00
#
_symmetry.space_group_name_H-M   'P 1'
#
loop_
_entity.id
_entity.type
_entity.pdbx_description
1 polymer ?
#
loop_
_entity_poly.entity_id
_entity_poly.type
_entity_poly.pdbx_seq_one_letter_code
_entity_poly.pdbx_strand_id
1 'polypeptide(L)'
;VYNAFDEIQKRLDDGKAPDLPPTALEVFHLALDNVRPQVEVRSKRVGGANYQVPMQLNRRRQQSLTFRWIIVAAREERGKQIHMRLAKELWDAAHNEGKAVTTRENTHRMAEANRAFAHFGRSR
;
A
#
# COMPACT_ATOMS: atom_id res chain seq x y z
N VAL A 1 -8.68 11.37 -11.46
CA VAL A 1 -9.09 10.27 -10.55
C VAL A 1 -10.30 9.55 -11.13
N TYR A 2 -11.38 10.27 -11.45
CA TYR A 2 -12.57 9.68 -12.11
C TYR A 2 -12.23 8.84 -13.36
N ASN A 3 -11.41 9.32 -14.28
CA ASN A 3 -10.99 8.53 -15.45
C ASN A 3 -10.29 7.21 -15.11
N ALA A 4 -9.66 7.09 -13.93
CA ALA A 4 -9.07 5.82 -13.50
C ALA A 4 -10.16 4.84 -13.02
N PHE A 5 -11.24 5.35 -12.42
CA PHE A 5 -12.38 4.54 -12.05
C PHE A 5 -13.17 4.10 -13.27
N ASP A 6 -13.32 4.96 -14.28
CA ASP A 6 -13.97 4.59 -15.54
C ASP A 6 -13.21 3.44 -16.24
N GLU A 7 -11.87 3.51 -16.24
CA GLU A 7 -11.01 2.44 -16.79
C GLU A 7 -11.12 1.13 -15.99
N ILE A 8 -11.26 1.20 -14.66
CA ILE A 8 -11.50 0.02 -13.82
C ILE A 8 -12.89 -0.56 -14.10
N GLN A 9 -13.93 0.28 -14.16
CA GLN A 9 -15.30 -0.17 -14.40
C GLN A 9 -15.41 -0.85 -15.75
N LYS A 10 -14.81 -0.27 -16.79
CA LYS A 10 -14.75 -0.89 -18.12
C LYS A 10 -14.12 -2.29 -18.08
N ARG A 11 -13.08 -2.51 -17.28
CA ARG A 11 -12.45 -3.84 -17.14
C ARG A 11 -13.33 -4.83 -16.38
N LEU A 12 -14.13 -4.37 -15.42
CA LEU A 12 -15.11 -5.20 -14.72
C LEU A 12 -16.23 -5.61 -15.68
N ASP A 13 -16.75 -4.67 -16.46
CA ASP A 13 -17.81 -4.91 -17.44
C ASP A 13 -17.38 -5.87 -18.56
N ASP A 14 -16.08 -5.87 -18.92
CA ASP A 14 -15.48 -6.83 -19.86
C ASP A 14 -15.44 -8.29 -19.30
N GLY A 15 -15.88 -8.52 -18.06
CA GLY A 15 -15.92 -9.86 -17.44
C GLY A 15 -14.55 -10.43 -17.07
N LYS A 16 -13.51 -9.59 -16.98
CA LYS A 16 -12.11 -10.00 -16.81
C LYS A 16 -11.73 -10.42 -15.37
N ALA A 17 -12.61 -10.22 -14.38
CA ALA A 17 -12.34 -10.56 -12.98
C ALA A 17 -13.63 -10.94 -12.23
N PRO A 18 -14.03 -12.23 -12.21
CA PRO A 18 -15.20 -12.69 -11.46
C PRO A 18 -14.98 -12.69 -9.93
N ASP A 19 -13.72 -12.60 -9.50
CA ASP A 19 -13.28 -12.60 -8.10
C ASP A 19 -13.24 -11.21 -7.47
N LEU A 20 -13.33 -10.15 -8.28
CA LEU A 20 -13.36 -8.78 -7.81
C LEU A 20 -14.80 -8.28 -7.54
N PRO A 21 -14.95 -7.27 -6.68
CA PRO A 21 -16.22 -6.58 -6.49
C PRO A 21 -16.79 -5.99 -7.80
N PRO A 22 -18.13 -5.87 -7.93
CA PRO A 22 -18.77 -5.44 -9.16
C PRO A 22 -18.56 -3.96 -9.50
N THR A 23 -18.16 -3.13 -8.54
CA THR A 23 -18.00 -1.68 -8.75
C THR A 23 -16.54 -1.23 -8.60
N ALA A 24 -16.14 -0.25 -9.43
CA ALA A 24 -14.81 0.36 -9.34
C ALA A 24 -14.52 0.98 -7.96
N LEU A 25 -15.54 1.47 -7.26
CA LEU A 25 -15.40 2.03 -5.91
C LEU A 25 -15.06 0.96 -4.87
N GLU A 26 -15.71 -0.20 -4.93
CA GLU A 26 -15.41 -1.32 -4.05
C GLU A 26 -14.03 -1.91 -4.34
N VAL A 27 -13.66 -2.03 -5.62
CA VAL A 27 -12.29 -2.41 -6.03
C VAL A 27 -11.26 -1.44 -5.45
N PHE A 28 -11.54 -0.14 -5.49
CA PHE A 28 -10.68 0.87 -4.87
C PHE A 28 -10.54 0.64 -3.35
N HIS A 29 -11.64 0.39 -2.64
CA HIS A 29 -11.57 0.09 -1.20
C HIS A 29 -10.77 -1.18 -0.89
N LEU A 30 -10.99 -2.26 -1.66
CA LEU A 30 -10.24 -3.50 -1.55
C LEU A 30 -8.73 -3.28 -1.78
N ALA A 31 -8.37 -2.56 -2.84
CA ALA A 31 -6.99 -2.21 -3.14
C ALA A 31 -6.34 -1.41 -1.99
N LEU A 32 -7.07 -0.45 -1.41
CA LEU A 32 -6.57 0.30 -0.25
C LEU A 32 -6.33 -0.61 0.96
N ASP A 33 -7.21 -1.57 1.21
CA ASP A 33 -7.09 -2.51 2.31
C ASP A 33 -5.87 -3.43 2.14
N ASN A 34 -5.65 -3.96 0.93
CA ASN A 34 -4.50 -4.81 0.61
C ASN A 34 -3.16 -4.07 0.79
N VAL A 35 -3.10 -2.79 0.41
CA VAL A 35 -1.89 -1.95 0.54
C VAL A 35 -1.70 -1.40 1.96
N ARG A 36 -2.74 -1.41 2.81
CA ARG A 36 -2.70 -0.75 4.13
C ARG A 36 -1.66 -1.39 5.07
N PRO A 37 -0.62 -0.65 5.50
CA PRO A 37 0.32 -1.17 6.47
C PRO A 37 -0.25 -1.09 7.88
N GLN A 38 0.00 -2.10 8.71
CA GLN A 38 -0.31 -2.04 10.14
C GLN A 38 0.89 -1.56 10.97
N VAL A 39 2.09 -1.78 10.46
CA VAL A 39 3.37 -1.43 11.10
C VAL A 39 4.21 -0.59 10.15
N GLU A 40 5.02 0.31 10.71
CA GLU A 40 6.15 0.92 10.02
C GLU A 40 7.42 0.66 10.83
N VAL A 41 8.57 0.83 10.20
CA VAL A 41 9.87 0.71 10.86
C VAL A 41 10.52 2.09 10.90
N ARG A 42 10.94 2.53 12.08
CA ARG A 42 11.63 3.82 12.27
C ARG A 42 13.03 3.60 12.78
N SER A 43 13.98 4.38 12.27
CA SER A 43 15.31 4.43 12.87
C SER A 43 15.25 5.14 14.22
N LYS A 44 15.74 4.51 15.28
CA LYS A 44 15.85 5.09 16.62
C LYS A 44 17.25 4.86 17.16
N ARG A 45 17.84 5.92 17.73
CA ARG A 45 19.16 5.84 18.37
C ARG A 45 19.03 5.40 19.83
N VAL A 46 19.71 4.32 20.21
CA VAL A 46 19.72 3.75 21.57
C VAL A 46 21.15 3.36 21.92
N GLY A 47 21.67 3.83 23.05
CA GLY A 47 23.01 3.46 23.53
C GLY A 47 24.14 3.76 22.53
N GLY A 48 23.99 4.79 21.68
CA GLY A 48 24.99 5.18 20.69
C GLY A 48 24.81 4.58 19.29
N ALA A 49 24.08 3.46 19.15
CA ALA A 49 23.80 2.78 17.87
C ALA A 49 22.38 3.09 17.33
N ASN A 50 22.19 2.93 16.01
CA ASN A 50 20.89 3.13 15.35
C ASN A 50 20.20 1.78 15.13
N TYR A 51 19.00 1.62 15.68
CA TYR A 51 18.18 0.42 15.52
C TYR A 51 16.97 0.71 14.64
N GLN A 52 16.56 -0.29 13.87
CA GLN A 52 15.29 -0.28 13.16
C GLN A 52 14.21 -0.77 14.12
N VAL A 53 13.33 0.13 14.54
CA VAL A 53 12.31 -0.14 15.56
C VAL A 53 10.95 -0.26 14.90
N PRO A 54 10.31 -1.44 14.92
CA PRO A 54 8.95 -1.59 14.43
C PRO A 54 7.95 -0.89 15.35
N MET A 55 7.01 -0.17 14.76
CA MET A 55 5.98 0.59 15.47
C MET A 55 4.60 0.36 14.85
N GLN A 56 3.60 0.13 15.71
CA GLN A 56 2.21 0.03 15.28
C GLN A 56 1.70 1.40 14.82
N LEU A 57 1.01 1.41 13.69
CA LEU A 57 0.45 2.62 13.10
C LEU A 57 -0.97 2.90 13.59
N ASN A 58 -1.28 4.19 13.81
CA ASN A 58 -2.65 4.64 13.97
C ASN A 58 -3.38 4.75 12.62
N ARG A 59 -4.72 4.72 12.63
CA ARG A 59 -5.55 4.70 11.39
C ARG A 59 -5.20 5.83 10.39
N ARG A 60 -5.01 7.06 10.89
CA ARG A 60 -4.65 8.23 10.06
C ARG A 60 -3.32 8.03 9.33
N ARG A 61 -2.31 7.49 10.03
CA ARG A 61 -0.99 7.22 9.45
C ARG A 61 -1.03 6.06 8.47
N GLN A 62 -1.78 5.00 8.77
CA GLN A 62 -1.99 3.88 7.85
C GLN A 62 -2.55 4.39 6.51
N GLN A 63 -3.67 5.13 6.56
CA GLN A 63 -4.31 5.70 5.37
C GLN A 63 -3.37 6.62 4.57
N SER A 64 -2.61 7.47 5.28
CA SER A 64 -1.65 8.39 4.65
C SER A 64 -0.53 7.64 3.91
N LEU A 65 -0.04 6.53 4.47
CA LEU A 65 0.98 5.69 3.84
C LEU A 65 0.40 4.92 2.65
N THR A 66 -0.80 4.34 2.79
CA THR A 66 -1.50 3.65 1.70
C THR A 66 -1.60 4.54 0.45
N PHE A 67 -2.14 5.76 0.60
CA PHE A 67 -2.25 6.67 -0.53
C PHE A 67 -0.90 7.09 -1.10
N ARG A 68 0.08 7.35 -0.22
CA ARG A 68 1.43 7.73 -0.66
C ARG A 68 2.06 6.63 -1.52
N TRP A 69 1.99 5.37 -1.09
CA TRP A 69 2.59 4.26 -1.82
C TRP A 69 1.93 4.02 -3.17
N ILE A 70 0.60 4.08 -3.26
CA ILE A 70 -0.13 3.95 -4.54
C ILE A 70 0.24 5.10 -5.50
N ILE A 71 0.27 6.35 -5.00
CA ILE A 71 0.62 7.51 -5.83
C ILE A 71 2.06 7.42 -6.33
N VAL A 72 2.99 6.98 -5.49
CA VAL A 72 4.41 6.79 -5.86
C VAL A 72 4.52 5.70 -6.92
N ALA A 73 3.92 4.53 -6.69
CA ALA A 73 3.92 3.41 -7.64
C ALA A 73 3.39 3.82 -9.03
N ALA A 74 2.23 4.48 -9.07
CA ALA A 74 1.63 4.97 -10.31
C ALA A 74 2.48 6.04 -11.02
N ARG A 75 3.23 6.87 -10.28
CA ARG A 75 4.11 7.91 -10.85
C ARG A 75 5.42 7.35 -11.38
N GLU A 76 5.94 6.28 -10.79
CA GLU A 76 7.20 5.65 -11.22
C GLU A 76 7.08 4.95 -12.58
N GLU A 77 5.93 4.35 -12.89
CA GLU A 77 5.70 3.73 -14.20
C GLU A 77 5.70 4.80 -15.30
N ARG A 78 6.33 4.56 -16.46
CA ARG A 78 6.44 5.52 -17.56
C ARG A 78 5.67 5.04 -18.80
N GLY A 79 5.39 5.95 -19.75
CA GLY A 79 4.85 5.60 -21.07
C GLY A 79 3.32 5.59 -21.22
N LYS A 80 2.56 5.73 -20.13
CA LYS A 80 1.09 5.86 -20.18
C LYS A 80 0.60 7.10 -19.44
N GLN A 81 -0.61 7.55 -19.76
CA GLN A 81 -1.25 8.62 -19.01
C GLN A 81 -1.44 8.22 -17.53
N ILE A 82 -1.37 9.19 -16.61
CA ILE A 82 -1.35 8.90 -15.17
C ILE A 82 -2.60 8.16 -14.68
N HIS A 83 -3.77 8.43 -15.27
CA HIS A 83 -5.00 7.75 -14.89
C HIS A 83 -4.98 6.26 -15.28
N MET A 84 -4.37 5.90 -16.42
CA MET A 84 -4.19 4.50 -16.83
C MET A 84 -3.24 3.75 -15.90
N ARG A 85 -2.15 4.40 -15.49
CA ARG A 85 -1.19 3.85 -14.52
C ARG A 85 -1.82 3.67 -13.14
N LEU A 86 -2.60 4.66 -12.70
CA LEU A 86 -3.33 4.58 -11.44
C LEU A 86 -4.39 3.47 -11.47
N ALA A 87 -5.17 3.36 -12.55
CA ALA A 87 -6.13 2.29 -12.74
C ALA A 87 -5.46 0.90 -12.69
N LYS A 88 -4.33 0.76 -13.38
CA LYS A 88 -3.50 -0.46 -13.34
C LYS A 88 -3.02 -0.76 -11.92
N GLU A 89 -2.41 0.20 -11.22
CA GLU A 89 -1.89 -0.05 -9.87
C GLU A 89 -3.00 -0.40 -8.87
N LEU A 90 -4.18 0.24 -8.96
CA LEU A 90 -5.34 -0.11 -8.12
C LEU A 90 -5.89 -1.50 -8.45
N TRP A 91 -5.95 -1.85 -9.73
CA TRP A 91 -6.38 -3.16 -10.20
C TRP A 91 -5.42 -4.26 -9.69
N ASP A 92 -4.12 -4.09 -9.89
CA ASP A 92 -3.10 -5.03 -9.44
C ASP A 92 -3.14 -5.16 -7.90
N ALA A 93 -3.26 -4.04 -7.18
CA ALA A 93 -3.37 -4.03 -5.73
C ALA A 93 -4.62 -4.77 -5.21
N ALA A 94 -5.74 -4.73 -5.93
CA ALA A 94 -6.94 -5.48 -5.58
C ALA A 94 -6.71 -7.00 -5.64
N HIS A 95 -5.79 -7.47 -6.50
CA HIS A 95 -5.36 -8.86 -6.59
C HIS A 95 -4.17 -9.21 -5.66
N ASN A 96 -3.82 -8.33 -4.72
CA ASN A 96 -2.61 -8.43 -3.88
C ASN A 96 -1.29 -8.42 -4.69
N GLU A 97 -1.29 -7.77 -5.85
CA GLU A 97 -0.11 -7.57 -6.68
C GLU A 97 0.26 -6.09 -6.77
N GLY A 98 1.30 -5.77 -7.55
CA GLY A 98 1.73 -4.39 -7.79
C GLY A 98 2.73 -3.86 -6.78
N LYS A 99 3.32 -2.71 -7.12
CA LYS A 99 4.47 -2.15 -6.38
C LYS A 99 4.07 -1.67 -4.99
N ALA A 100 2.87 -1.13 -4.83
CA ALA A 100 2.37 -0.65 -3.56
C ALA A 100 2.18 -1.80 -2.55
N VAL A 101 1.68 -2.95 -3.01
CA VAL A 101 1.55 -4.16 -2.16
C VAL A 101 2.93 -4.70 -1.80
N THR A 102 3.84 -4.83 -2.76
CA THR A 102 5.24 -5.24 -2.48
C THR A 102 5.91 -4.33 -1.44
N THR A 103 5.65 -3.02 -1.49
CA THR A 103 6.17 -2.05 -0.50
C THR A 103 5.63 -2.34 0.90
N ARG A 104 4.33 -2.64 1.03
CA ARG A 104 3.72 -3.03 2.30
C ARG A 104 4.31 -4.33 2.82
N GLU A 105 4.45 -5.35 1.97
CA GLU A 105 5.06 -6.64 2.33
C GLU A 105 6.50 -6.51 2.81
N ASN A 106 7.33 -5.75 2.08
CA ASN A 106 8.71 -5.47 2.48
C ASN A 106 8.77 -4.75 3.83
N THR A 107 7.84 -3.83 4.09
CA THR A 107 7.74 -3.13 5.37
C THR A 107 7.39 -4.10 6.50
N HIS A 108 6.44 -5.03 6.28
CA HIS A 108 6.05 -6.03 7.28
C HIS A 108 7.18 -7.03 7.55
N ARG A 109 7.84 -7.52 6.49
CA ARG A 109 9.00 -8.41 6.61
C ARG A 109 10.14 -7.76 7.39
N MET A 110 10.43 -6.49 7.11
CA MET A 110 11.45 -5.73 7.84
C MET A 110 11.06 -5.52 9.31
N ALA A 111 9.77 -5.27 9.58
CA ALA A 111 9.27 -5.14 10.94
C ALA A 111 9.36 -6.46 11.72
N GLU A 112 9.06 -7.59 11.08
CA GLU A 112 9.15 -8.92 11.66
C GLU A 112 10.60 -9.30 12.00
N ALA A 113 11.54 -9.05 11.07
CA ALA A 113 12.96 -9.29 11.30
C ALA A 113 13.53 -8.49 12.49
N ASN A 114 12.94 -7.33 12.79
CA ASN A 114 13.36 -6.44 13.87
C ASN A 114 12.41 -6.46 15.08
N ARG A 115 11.54 -7.47 15.19
CA ARG A 115 10.52 -7.57 16.26
C ARG A 115 11.12 -7.50 17.66
N ALA A 116 12.34 -8.01 17.85
CA ALA A 116 13.06 -7.94 19.12
C ALA A 116 13.25 -6.51 19.63
N PHE A 117 13.41 -5.52 18.73
CA PHE A 117 13.64 -4.12 19.09
C PHE A 117 12.35 -3.31 19.32
N ALA A 118 11.17 -3.92 19.22
CA ALA A 118 9.88 -3.24 19.40
C ALA A 118 9.74 -2.56 20.78
N HIS A 119 10.42 -3.09 21.81
CA HIS A 119 10.43 -2.52 23.15
C HIS A 119 11.07 -1.12 23.20
N PHE A 120 12.02 -0.81 22.31
CA PHE A 120 12.57 0.53 22.20
C PHE A 120 11.55 1.55 21.68
N GLY A 121 10.44 1.12 21.07
CA GLY A 121 9.41 2.01 20.53
C GLY A 121 8.47 2.60 21.59
N ARG A 122 8.38 1.99 22.77
CA ARG A 122 7.58 2.51 23.89
C ARG A 122 8.35 3.67 24.54
N SER A 123 7.87 4.89 24.36
CA SER A 123 8.25 5.98 25.26
C SER A 123 7.77 5.60 26.67
N ARG A 124 8.62 5.74 27.68
CA ARG A 124 8.11 6.09 29.00
C ARG A 124 7.56 7.52 28.94
#